data_AF-A0A8T7CPE0-F1
#
_entry.id   AF-A0A8T7CPE0-F1
#
_cell.length_a   1.000
_cell.length_b   1.000
_cell.length_c   1.000
_cell.angle_alpha   90.00
_cell.angle_beta   90.00
_cell.angle_gamma   90.00
#
_symmetry.space_group_name_H-M   'P 1'
#
loop_
_entity.id
_entity.type
_entity.pdbx_description
1 polymer ?
#
loop_
_entity_poly.entity_id
_entity_poly.type
_entity_poly.pdbx_seq_one_letter_code
_entity_poly.pdbx_strand_id
1 'polypeptide(L)'
;PNTTWDLYVSMTFDGGANWTTTNVTQENGEPPVQRGVICDQGTTCPSNRNLLDFNDLQLDKRGRPVAMYAIGCTGGCETGTSITQNRQAAIARLKSPKGLFSAYDDFPRAPDWPLVTATDTGSDVELTWFEPGDGGAPVLDYKIFKNGQQITTVGPNFTSYTDVDAPGLEGAPLDAYKVVARNALGTSILKAGCGTNEVFAGGGGVTTSSPCDRNGLTMLEDKAGDILQANNPLAAEAAALDLRRLGISQNEDIWGVGNVAFVLDVQSTDDLPPNAYWPIEFYGNAGGDPTYTDTTGRRWVRMANSAAGEVTFSYGTGGIDPVLNPGTTANALSSVGNNQIIIVVPATHLGASVGQSAKHFRIRVRQNLVAITITPDNMPDTLDGIGAYTRVDFPSFCAMNNLPNLLPDTADTDACHPVIVNVLSNDSDIEDGAGENLQLSGVTGAVSGIALIVNDGGVDKVRYLPNPGFVGTEFLTYTAVDSDGGSSTADIVINVNATGDMDADGVMDSCDNCLELDNADQCNTNLEEDKFGNLCDADLNNDDIVNSFDLSIMRSEFGQSGENDADLNCDGIVNSFDLSIMRQNFGGAPGPSGLPDDL
;
A
#
# COMPACT_ATOMS: atom_id res chain seq x y z
N PRO A 1 -5.26 33.16 37.72
CA PRO A 1 -5.97 31.86 37.68
C PRO A 1 -6.87 31.64 36.45
N ASN A 2 -7.22 32.69 35.68
CA ASN A 2 -8.17 32.60 34.56
C ASN A 2 -7.56 32.85 33.17
N THR A 3 -6.23 32.85 33.01
CA THR A 3 -5.61 33.01 31.69
C THR A 3 -5.88 31.77 30.84
N THR A 4 -6.38 31.96 29.63
CA THR A 4 -6.61 30.92 28.63
C THR A 4 -5.53 30.99 27.57
N TRP A 5 -5.14 29.83 27.05
CA TRP A 5 -4.14 29.70 26.00
C TRP A 5 -4.80 28.98 24.82
N ASP A 6 -4.94 29.71 23.73
CA ASP A 6 -5.47 29.22 22.46
C ASP A 6 -4.34 28.85 21.51
N LEU A 7 -4.60 27.91 20.60
CA LEU A 7 -3.65 27.58 19.53
C LEU A 7 -3.96 28.41 18.30
N TYR A 8 -2.91 29.01 17.74
CA TYR A 8 -2.97 29.74 16.48
C TYR A 8 -2.07 29.07 15.45
N VAL A 9 -2.58 28.91 14.23
CA VAL A 9 -1.79 28.44 13.08
C VAL A 9 -1.67 29.60 12.10
N SER A 10 -0.44 29.90 11.69
CA SER A 10 -0.16 30.94 10.70
C SER A 10 0.43 30.32 9.44
N MET A 11 -0.07 30.73 8.28
CA MET A 11 0.42 30.27 6.98
C MET A 11 0.81 31.44 6.10
N THR A 12 1.88 31.26 5.32
CA THR A 12 2.34 32.21 4.30
C THR A 12 2.60 31.45 2.99
N PHE A 13 2.27 32.09 1.87
CA PHE A 13 2.53 31.57 0.52
C PHE A 13 3.56 32.41 -0.24
N ASP A 14 4.14 33.43 0.41
CA ASP A 14 5.01 34.43 -0.22
C ASP A 14 6.30 34.68 0.59
N GLY A 15 6.77 33.65 1.29
CA GLY A 15 8.02 33.73 2.07
C GLY A 15 7.93 34.60 3.32
N GLY A 16 6.72 34.80 3.86
CA GLY A 16 6.49 35.55 5.09
C GLY A 16 6.19 37.04 4.90
N ALA A 17 6.05 37.51 3.65
CA ALA A 17 5.65 38.90 3.39
C ALA A 17 4.20 39.16 3.81
N ASN A 18 3.32 38.18 3.63
CA ASN A 18 1.97 38.15 4.17
C ASN A 18 1.69 36.80 4.84
N TRP A 19 0.91 36.81 5.91
CA TRP A 19 0.44 35.58 6.56
C TRP A 19 -1.03 35.68 6.93
N THR A 20 -1.70 34.53 6.90
CA THR A 20 -3.03 34.36 7.47
C THR A 20 -2.88 33.61 8.78
N THR A 21 -3.41 34.17 9.87
CA THR A 21 -3.38 33.56 11.20
C THR A 21 -4.80 33.17 11.61
N THR A 22 -4.99 31.91 11.94
CA THR A 22 -6.28 31.34 12.35
C THR A 22 -6.19 30.87 13.79
N ASN A 23 -7.17 31.24 14.61
CA ASN A 23 -7.36 30.68 15.94
C ASN A 23 -8.09 29.33 15.84
N VAL A 24 -7.34 28.23 15.86
CA VAL A 24 -7.89 26.90 15.57
C VAL A 24 -8.71 26.32 16.73
N THR A 25 -8.57 26.86 17.96
CA THR A 25 -9.44 26.47 19.08
C THR A 25 -10.82 27.12 18.95
N GLN A 26 -10.89 28.42 18.65
CA GLN A 26 -12.16 29.14 18.61
C GLN A 26 -12.98 28.92 17.33
N GLU A 27 -12.35 28.66 16.18
CA GLU A 27 -13.08 28.41 14.92
C GLU A 27 -14.01 27.19 15.00
N ASN A 28 -13.62 26.19 15.80
CA ASN A 28 -14.39 24.96 16.01
C ASN A 28 -15.27 24.99 17.27
N GLY A 29 -15.31 26.10 18.00
CA GLY A 29 -16.00 26.20 19.29
C GLY A 29 -15.38 25.33 20.38
N GLU A 30 -14.11 24.92 20.21
CA GLU A 30 -13.39 24.05 21.14
C GLU A 30 -12.84 24.85 22.34
N PRO A 31 -12.66 24.22 23.51
CA PRO A 31 -12.02 24.84 24.66
C PRO A 31 -10.55 25.20 24.38
N PRO A 32 -9.97 26.15 25.15
CA PRO A 32 -8.55 26.48 25.03
C PRO A 32 -7.66 25.28 25.34
N VAL A 33 -6.48 25.25 24.71
CA VAL A 33 -5.42 24.25 24.96
C VAL A 33 -5.08 24.18 26.44
N GLN A 34 -4.97 25.34 27.10
CA GLN A 34 -4.61 25.41 28.51
C GLN A 34 -5.39 26.50 29.25
N ARG A 35 -5.66 26.27 30.54
CA ARG A 35 -6.10 27.28 31.50
C ARG A 35 -5.12 27.37 32.67
N GLY A 36 -4.86 28.59 33.13
CA GLY A 36 -3.94 28.85 34.23
C GLY A 36 -2.57 29.32 33.76
N VAL A 37 -1.56 29.13 34.62
CA VAL A 37 -0.23 29.69 34.42
C VAL A 37 0.65 28.77 33.56
N ILE A 38 1.54 29.37 32.76
CA ILE A 38 2.65 28.65 32.14
C ILE A 38 3.78 28.49 33.16
N CYS A 39 4.50 27.38 33.08
CA CYS A 39 5.66 27.15 33.91
C CYS A 39 6.88 27.78 33.24
N ASP A 40 7.42 28.84 33.85
CA ASP A 40 8.57 29.58 33.28
C ASP A 40 9.86 28.74 33.17
N GLN A 41 9.89 27.52 33.73
CA GLN A 41 11.05 26.60 33.75
C GLN A 41 10.67 25.13 33.44
N GLY A 42 9.47 24.88 32.89
CA GLY A 42 9.03 23.55 32.46
C GLY A 42 8.70 22.52 33.56
N THR A 43 9.31 22.60 34.74
CA THR A 43 9.19 21.57 35.80
C THR A 43 8.66 22.09 37.15
N THR A 44 8.74 23.39 37.42
CA THR A 44 8.26 24.01 38.67
C THR A 44 6.98 24.80 38.43
N CYS A 45 5.83 24.12 38.50
CA CYS A 45 4.52 24.70 38.21
C CYS A 45 3.65 24.79 39.47
N PRO A 46 2.90 25.88 39.67
CA PRO A 46 1.81 25.90 40.65
C PRO A 46 0.70 24.90 40.28
N SER A 47 -0.03 24.41 41.27
CA SER A 47 -1.07 23.38 41.09
C SER A 47 -2.32 23.84 40.32
N ASN A 48 -2.31 25.01 39.70
CA ASN A 48 -3.46 25.61 39.01
C ASN A 48 -3.37 25.49 37.47
N ARG A 49 -2.55 24.56 36.96
CA ARG A 49 -2.34 24.27 35.53
C ARG A 49 -2.92 22.90 35.17
N ASN A 50 -3.51 22.81 33.97
CA ASN A 50 -3.84 21.58 33.27
C ASN A 50 -2.78 21.29 32.18
N LEU A 51 -1.70 20.59 32.55
CA LEU A 51 -0.54 20.35 31.68
C LEU A 51 -0.91 19.52 30.44
N LEU A 52 -0.90 20.16 29.26
CA LEU A 52 -0.73 19.53 27.94
C LEU A 52 0.02 20.49 27.00
N ASP A 53 1.32 20.24 26.76
CA ASP A 53 2.22 21.05 25.92
C ASP A 53 2.68 20.31 24.65
N PHE A 54 2.08 19.16 24.36
CA PHE A 54 2.36 18.37 23.16
C PHE A 54 1.39 18.75 22.05
N ASN A 55 1.83 19.70 21.22
CA ASN A 55 1.19 20.02 19.95
C ASN A 55 2.17 19.71 18.83
N ASP A 56 1.67 19.24 17.70
CA ASP A 56 2.47 18.94 16.52
C ASP A 56 1.84 19.57 15.27
N LEU A 57 2.65 19.86 14.27
CA LEU A 57 2.22 20.40 12.98
C LEU A 57 3.01 19.70 11.88
N GLN A 58 2.31 18.95 11.05
CA GLN A 58 2.91 18.25 9.91
C GLN A 58 2.30 18.73 8.60
N LEU A 59 3.05 18.58 7.52
CA LEU A 59 2.53 18.72 6.16
C LEU A 59 2.22 17.34 5.60
N ASP A 60 1.08 17.19 4.95
CA ASP A 60 0.82 16.00 4.15
C ASP A 60 1.66 15.99 2.87
N LYS A 61 1.62 14.88 2.11
CA LYS A 61 2.33 14.72 0.83
C LYS A 61 1.97 15.77 -0.25
N ARG A 62 0.96 16.61 -0.01
CA ARG A 62 0.49 17.68 -0.90
C ARG A 62 0.72 19.07 -0.30
N GLY A 63 1.47 19.17 0.79
CA GLY A 63 1.82 20.43 1.42
C GLY A 63 0.68 21.05 2.24
N ARG A 64 -0.34 20.27 2.63
CA ARG A 64 -1.44 20.77 3.48
C ARG A 64 -1.07 20.58 4.95
N PRO A 65 -1.13 21.65 5.78
CA PRO A 65 -0.86 21.51 7.19
C PRO A 65 -1.98 20.78 7.93
N VAL A 66 -1.54 19.92 8.85
CA VAL A 66 -2.35 19.19 9.83
C VAL A 66 -1.76 19.49 11.20
N ALA A 67 -2.51 20.24 12.01
CA ALA A 67 -2.10 20.58 13.37
C ALA A 67 -2.79 19.62 14.34
N MET A 68 -2.02 18.90 15.14
CA MET A 68 -2.52 18.13 16.26
C MET A 68 -2.28 18.90 17.54
N TYR A 69 -3.29 19.02 18.39
CA TYR A 69 -3.16 19.75 19.63
C TYR A 69 -4.00 19.14 20.74
N ALA A 70 -3.54 19.41 21.94
CA ALA A 70 -4.17 18.89 23.13
C ALA A 70 -5.18 19.89 23.68
N ILE A 71 -6.37 19.42 24.04
CA ILE A 71 -7.39 20.20 24.75
C ILE A 71 -7.29 19.82 26.22
N GLY A 72 -6.71 20.71 27.01
CA GLY A 72 -6.41 20.45 28.42
C GLY A 72 -7.61 20.57 29.36
N CYS A 73 -8.73 21.12 28.92
CA CYS A 73 -9.84 21.47 29.79
C CYS A 73 -11.16 21.19 29.09
N THR A 74 -11.81 20.07 29.42
CA THR A 74 -13.13 19.72 28.85
C THR A 74 -14.21 19.66 29.93
N GLY A 75 -15.45 20.00 29.55
CA GLY A 75 -16.63 19.94 30.41
C GLY A 75 -16.62 20.94 31.56
N GLY A 76 -16.81 20.48 32.80
CA GLY A 76 -16.93 21.36 33.98
C GLY A 76 -15.68 22.20 34.31
N CYS A 77 -14.53 21.88 33.71
CA CYS A 77 -13.30 22.67 33.81
C CYS A 77 -13.38 23.97 33.00
N GLU A 78 -14.09 23.98 31.87
CA GLU A 78 -14.13 25.11 30.93
C GLU A 78 -14.70 26.37 31.59
N THR A 79 -15.75 26.16 32.38
CA THR A 79 -16.55 27.21 33.01
C THR A 79 -16.31 27.33 34.53
N GLY A 80 -15.56 26.39 35.12
CA GLY A 80 -15.31 26.31 36.56
C GLY A 80 -13.93 26.79 37.02
N THR A 81 -13.62 26.57 38.30
CA THR A 81 -12.30 26.78 38.93
C THR A 81 -11.50 25.48 39.09
N SER A 82 -12.05 24.37 38.59
CA SER A 82 -11.46 23.03 38.69
C SER A 82 -10.31 22.86 37.70
N ILE A 83 -9.30 22.10 38.09
CA ILE A 83 -8.10 21.76 37.30
C ILE A 83 -8.16 20.33 36.75
N THR A 84 -9.36 19.84 36.42
CA THR A 84 -9.54 18.43 36.01
C THR A 84 -8.58 18.03 34.89
N GLN A 85 -8.00 16.84 34.99
CA GLN A 85 -7.05 16.28 34.01
C GLN A 85 -7.72 15.56 32.84
N ASN A 86 -9.01 15.82 32.62
CA ASN A 86 -9.70 15.30 31.46
C ASN A 86 -9.11 15.96 30.22
N ARG A 87 -8.72 15.13 29.26
CA ARG A 87 -7.97 15.53 28.08
C ARG A 87 -8.65 14.99 26.83
N GLN A 88 -8.65 15.80 25.80
CA GLN A 88 -9.05 15.41 24.45
C GLN A 88 -7.92 15.82 23.50
N ALA A 89 -7.71 15.05 22.45
CA ALA A 89 -6.84 15.46 21.37
C ALA A 89 -7.71 15.96 20.21
N ALA A 90 -7.28 17.05 19.58
CA ALA A 90 -7.93 17.62 18.41
C ALA A 90 -6.95 17.68 17.25
N ILE A 91 -7.49 17.58 16.05
CA ILE A 91 -6.75 17.72 14.80
C ILE A 91 -7.43 18.83 14.00
N ALA A 92 -6.69 19.90 13.71
CA ALA A 92 -7.10 20.92 12.75
C ALA A 92 -6.45 20.65 11.40
N ARG A 93 -7.23 20.78 10.32
CA ARG A 93 -6.78 20.61 8.94
C ARG A 93 -7.09 21.86 8.13
N LEU A 94 -6.27 22.13 7.12
CA LEU A 94 -6.53 23.23 6.20
C LEU A 94 -7.84 23.00 5.41
N LYS A 95 -8.75 23.96 5.49
CA LYS A 95 -10.00 24.00 4.72
C LYS A 95 -9.81 24.47 3.27
N SER A 96 -8.85 25.37 3.03
CA SER A 96 -8.50 25.83 1.68
C SER A 96 -7.86 24.70 0.86
N PRO A 97 -8.13 24.60 -0.46
CA PRO A 97 -7.41 23.65 -1.32
C PRO A 97 -5.93 24.04 -1.53
N LYS A 98 -5.57 25.31 -1.26
CA LYS A 98 -4.22 25.83 -1.50
C LYS A 98 -3.26 25.43 -0.38
N GLY A 99 -2.48 24.37 -0.62
CA GLY A 99 -1.40 23.95 0.25
C GLY A 99 -0.11 24.77 0.04
N LEU A 100 0.94 24.43 0.79
CA LEU A 100 2.25 25.08 0.67
C LEU A 100 3.04 24.62 -0.56
N PHE A 101 2.61 23.56 -1.24
CA PHE A 101 3.27 23.02 -2.43
C PHE A 101 2.50 23.42 -3.69
N SER A 102 3.08 24.33 -4.47
CA SER A 102 2.48 24.85 -5.71
C SER A 102 2.23 23.77 -6.77
N ALA A 103 2.96 22.65 -6.73
CA ALA A 103 2.76 21.51 -7.63
C ALA A 103 1.35 20.88 -7.52
N TYR A 104 0.63 21.16 -6.44
CA TYR A 104 -0.73 20.66 -6.20
C TYR A 104 -1.80 21.76 -6.26
N ASP A 105 -1.47 22.95 -6.76
CA ASP A 105 -2.41 24.06 -6.93
C ASP A 105 -3.32 23.84 -8.14
N ASP A 106 -4.41 23.07 -7.97
CA ASP A 106 -5.35 22.66 -9.03
C ASP A 106 -6.75 23.33 -8.91
N PHE A 107 -6.78 24.60 -8.54
CA PHE A 107 -8.00 25.37 -8.26
C PHE A 107 -8.20 26.57 -9.22
N PRO A 108 -9.45 27.04 -9.47
CA PRO A 108 -10.69 26.60 -8.81
C PRO A 108 -11.22 25.26 -9.35
N ARG A 109 -11.68 24.39 -8.45
CA ARG A 109 -12.26 23.08 -8.77
C ARG A 109 -13.55 22.83 -7.98
N ALA A 110 -14.26 21.74 -8.29
CA ALA A 110 -15.39 21.30 -7.47
C ALA A 110 -14.94 21.00 -6.01
N PRO A 111 -15.84 21.06 -5.01
CA PRO A 111 -15.45 20.84 -3.62
C PRO A 111 -14.90 19.43 -3.41
N ASP A 112 -14.11 19.26 -2.36
CA ASP A 112 -13.80 17.93 -1.85
C ASP A 112 -15.08 17.29 -1.25
N TRP A 113 -15.01 16.01 -0.93
CA TRP A 113 -16.15 15.33 -0.34
C TRP A 113 -16.38 15.65 1.13
N PRO A 114 -17.65 15.87 1.54
CA PRO A 114 -18.01 15.89 2.94
C PRO A 114 -17.72 14.53 3.59
N LEU A 115 -17.03 14.54 4.73
CA LEU A 115 -16.90 13.37 5.59
C LEU A 115 -18.15 13.28 6.45
N VAL A 116 -19.02 12.32 6.13
CA VAL A 116 -20.36 12.15 6.74
C VAL A 116 -20.30 11.13 7.88
N THR A 117 -21.17 11.28 8.88
CA THR A 117 -21.51 10.30 9.90
C THR A 117 -23.03 10.18 9.95
N ALA A 118 -23.57 8.97 10.11
CA ALA A 118 -24.99 8.71 10.30
C ALA A 118 -25.22 8.00 11.64
N THR A 119 -26.08 8.58 12.47
CA THR A 119 -26.41 8.06 13.80
C THR A 119 -27.89 7.71 13.84
N ASP A 120 -28.21 6.45 14.13
CA ASP A 120 -29.58 6.03 14.40
C ASP A 120 -29.95 6.40 15.84
N THR A 121 -31.05 7.14 16.00
CA THR A 121 -31.58 7.58 17.30
C THR A 121 -32.75 6.71 17.79
N GLY A 122 -33.14 5.70 17.01
CA GLY A 122 -34.27 4.80 17.26
C GLY A 122 -35.60 5.30 16.71
N SER A 123 -35.75 6.60 16.40
CA SER A 123 -36.91 7.16 15.69
C SER A 123 -36.55 7.89 14.40
N ASP A 124 -35.32 8.38 14.31
CA ASP A 124 -34.81 9.21 13.22
C ASP A 124 -33.34 8.86 12.95
N VAL A 125 -32.83 9.25 11.79
CA VAL A 125 -31.40 9.20 11.47
C VAL A 125 -30.80 10.60 11.48
N GLU A 126 -29.82 10.83 12.33
CA GLU A 126 -29.05 12.07 12.36
C GLU A 126 -27.78 11.95 11.52
N LEU A 127 -27.69 12.73 10.45
CA LEU A 127 -26.49 12.92 9.66
C LEU A 127 -25.71 14.12 10.19
N THR A 128 -24.40 13.97 10.35
CA THR A 128 -23.45 15.07 10.56
C THR A 128 -22.30 14.97 9.58
N TRP A 129 -21.69 16.08 9.18
CA TRP A 129 -20.52 16.06 8.31
C TRP A 129 -19.59 17.23 8.57
N PHE A 130 -18.31 17.03 8.27
CA PHE A 130 -17.35 18.13 8.20
C PHE A 130 -17.53 18.92 6.90
N GLU A 131 -17.41 20.24 7.01
CA GLU A 131 -17.35 21.10 5.83
C GLU A 131 -16.12 20.71 4.98
N PRO A 132 -16.31 20.35 3.70
CA PRO A 132 -15.20 19.92 2.87
C PRO A 132 -14.34 21.09 2.41
N GLY A 133 -13.16 20.77 1.87
CA GLY A 133 -12.39 21.74 1.12
C GLY A 133 -13.21 22.30 -0.04
N ASP A 134 -13.30 23.63 -0.15
CA ASP A 134 -14.23 24.29 -1.08
C ASP A 134 -13.72 24.32 -2.54
N GLY A 135 -12.50 23.84 -2.79
CA GLY A 135 -11.89 23.88 -4.12
C GLY A 135 -11.61 25.31 -4.61
N GLY A 136 -11.58 26.31 -3.72
CA GLY A 136 -11.28 27.71 -4.05
C GLY A 136 -12.50 28.49 -4.53
N ALA A 137 -13.70 27.92 -4.41
CA ALA A 137 -14.97 28.58 -4.68
C ALA A 137 -16.01 28.21 -3.60
N PRO A 138 -16.78 29.17 -3.06
CA PRO A 138 -17.68 28.91 -1.94
C PRO A 138 -18.65 27.76 -2.18
N VAL A 139 -18.80 26.89 -1.18
CA VAL A 139 -19.87 25.88 -1.17
C VAL A 139 -21.22 26.60 -1.17
N LEU A 140 -22.10 26.18 -2.07
CA LEU A 140 -23.43 26.76 -2.28
C LEU A 140 -24.52 25.96 -1.56
N ASP A 141 -24.41 24.63 -1.57
CA ASP A 141 -25.31 23.72 -0.88
C ASP A 141 -24.73 22.31 -0.70
N TYR A 142 -25.42 21.51 0.11
CA TYR A 142 -25.21 20.09 0.28
C TYR A 142 -26.44 19.31 -0.16
N LYS A 143 -26.25 18.37 -1.08
CA LYS A 143 -27.28 17.43 -1.53
C LYS A 143 -27.21 16.16 -0.70
N ILE A 144 -28.35 15.72 -0.17
CA ILE A 144 -28.44 14.56 0.71
C ILE A 144 -29.15 13.44 -0.06
N PHE A 145 -28.53 12.27 -0.07
CA PHE A 145 -28.98 11.07 -0.73
C PHE A 145 -29.27 9.98 0.30
N LYS A 146 -30.29 9.16 0.01
CA LYS A 146 -30.69 7.97 0.73
C LYS A 146 -30.89 6.85 -0.28
N ASN A 147 -30.18 5.73 -0.15
CA ASN A 147 -30.20 4.59 -1.07
C ASN A 147 -30.05 5.00 -2.54
N GLY A 148 -29.10 5.90 -2.82
CA GLY A 148 -28.84 6.44 -4.16
C GLY A 148 -29.83 7.49 -4.66
N GLN A 149 -30.94 7.75 -3.96
CA GLN A 149 -31.92 8.77 -4.32
C GLN A 149 -31.69 10.07 -3.53
N GLN A 150 -31.65 11.22 -4.21
CA GLN A 150 -31.58 12.51 -3.52
C GLN A 150 -32.89 12.75 -2.75
N ILE A 151 -32.79 12.86 -1.42
CA ILE A 151 -33.93 13.13 -0.54
C ILE A 151 -34.12 14.62 -0.26
N THR A 152 -33.03 15.38 -0.17
CA THR A 152 -33.12 16.82 0.08
C THR A 152 -31.86 17.59 -0.32
N THR A 153 -31.88 18.91 -0.15
CA THR A 153 -30.74 19.81 -0.28
C THR A 153 -30.78 20.83 0.84
N VAL A 154 -29.67 20.98 1.57
CA VAL A 154 -29.52 21.95 2.67
C VAL A 154 -28.55 23.06 2.27
N GLY A 155 -28.71 24.23 2.88
CA GLY A 155 -27.87 25.40 2.58
C GLY A 155 -26.40 25.23 3.00
N PRO A 156 -25.53 26.18 2.65
CA PRO A 156 -24.07 26.03 2.81
C PRO A 156 -23.59 26.10 4.27
N ASN A 157 -24.42 26.61 5.18
CA ASN A 157 -24.10 26.73 6.60
C ASN A 157 -24.55 25.51 7.43
N PHE A 158 -25.04 24.44 6.78
CA PHE A 158 -25.46 23.23 7.46
C PHE A 158 -24.32 22.20 7.45
N THR A 159 -24.05 21.62 8.62
CA THR A 159 -23.15 20.48 8.83
C THR A 159 -23.89 19.28 9.44
N SER A 160 -25.21 19.35 9.49
CA SER A 160 -26.07 18.26 9.95
C SER A 160 -27.45 18.29 9.29
N TYR A 161 -28.11 17.12 9.28
CA TYR A 161 -29.46 16.93 8.81
C TYR A 161 -30.09 15.71 9.50
N THR A 162 -31.34 15.83 9.90
CA THR A 162 -32.10 14.71 10.49
C THR A 162 -33.12 14.20 9.47
N ASP A 163 -33.01 12.92 9.10
CA ASP A 163 -34.04 12.20 8.36
C ASP A 163 -35.09 11.68 9.34
N VAL A 164 -36.20 12.42 9.42
CA VAL A 164 -37.32 12.16 10.35
C VAL A 164 -38.32 11.11 9.84
N ASP A 165 -38.13 10.61 8.61
CA ASP A 165 -38.99 9.61 7.97
C ASP A 165 -38.33 8.22 7.96
N ALA A 166 -37.26 8.02 8.75
CA ALA A 166 -36.55 6.75 8.88
C ALA A 166 -37.11 5.95 10.06
N PRO A 167 -37.98 4.93 9.85
CA PRO A 167 -38.51 4.13 10.95
C PRO A 167 -37.37 3.41 11.67
N GLY A 168 -37.29 3.54 13.00
CA GLY A 168 -36.27 2.93 13.85
C GLY A 168 -35.92 1.51 13.44
N LEU A 169 -34.63 1.25 13.23
CA LEU A 169 -34.10 0.10 12.51
C LEU A 169 -34.02 -1.19 13.38
N GLU A 170 -35.07 -1.53 14.11
CA GLU A 170 -35.25 -2.92 14.58
C GLU A 170 -35.70 -3.80 13.41
N GLY A 171 -34.74 -4.28 12.62
CA GLY A 171 -34.94 -5.39 11.66
C GLY A 171 -35.28 -5.01 10.21
N ALA A 172 -35.07 -3.75 9.79
CA ALA A 172 -35.12 -3.31 8.39
C ALA A 172 -33.70 -3.11 7.81
N PRO A 173 -33.50 -3.20 6.47
CA PRO A 173 -32.20 -2.92 5.86
C PRO A 173 -31.74 -1.50 6.20
N LEU A 174 -30.45 -1.35 6.56
CA LEU A 174 -29.86 -0.06 6.91
C LEU A 174 -29.89 0.86 5.68
N ASP A 175 -30.49 2.04 5.83
CA ASP A 175 -30.50 3.06 4.79
C ASP A 175 -29.09 3.62 4.57
N ALA A 176 -28.63 3.64 3.31
CA ALA A 176 -27.35 4.20 2.89
C ALA A 176 -27.50 5.71 2.65
N TYR A 177 -26.79 6.53 3.40
CA TYR A 177 -26.82 7.99 3.28
C TYR A 177 -25.55 8.53 2.65
N LYS A 178 -25.68 9.59 1.85
CA LYS A 178 -24.55 10.29 1.23
C LYS A 178 -24.80 11.78 1.18
N VAL A 179 -23.77 12.56 1.46
CA VAL A 179 -23.81 14.03 1.34
C VAL A 179 -22.83 14.49 0.27
N VAL A 180 -23.29 15.34 -0.64
CA VAL A 180 -22.52 15.87 -1.75
C VAL A 180 -22.51 17.38 -1.67
N ALA A 181 -21.34 17.98 -1.44
CA ALA A 181 -21.16 19.42 -1.53
C ALA A 181 -21.14 19.89 -2.98
N ARG A 182 -21.58 21.12 -3.22
CA ARG A 182 -21.59 21.75 -4.55
C ARG A 182 -21.13 23.20 -4.47
N ASN A 183 -20.26 23.60 -5.38
CA ASN A 183 -19.91 24.99 -5.62
C ASN A 183 -20.26 25.40 -7.06
N ALA A 184 -19.78 26.56 -7.52
CA ALA A 184 -20.02 27.04 -8.88
C ALA A 184 -19.35 26.19 -9.98
N LEU A 185 -18.33 25.39 -9.64
CA LEU A 185 -17.52 24.61 -10.58
C LEU A 185 -18.05 23.17 -10.71
N GLY A 186 -18.83 22.69 -9.74
CA GLY A 186 -19.46 21.38 -9.81
C GLY A 186 -19.86 20.81 -8.45
N THR A 187 -20.32 19.57 -8.48
CA THR A 187 -20.49 18.75 -7.27
C THR A 187 -19.20 18.05 -6.94
N SER A 188 -18.98 17.80 -5.66
CA SER A 188 -17.80 17.12 -5.16
C SER A 188 -17.53 15.78 -5.85
N ILE A 189 -16.27 15.54 -6.21
CA ILE A 189 -15.82 14.47 -7.13
C ILE A 189 -15.07 13.38 -6.36
N LEU A 190 -15.39 12.11 -6.67
CA LEU A 190 -14.63 10.91 -6.29
C LEU A 190 -13.18 11.07 -6.75
N LYS A 191 -12.22 11.12 -5.83
CA LYS A 191 -10.82 10.95 -6.23
C LYS A 191 -10.59 9.46 -6.51
N ALA A 192 -10.04 9.12 -7.67
CA ALA A 192 -9.66 7.74 -7.97
C ALA A 192 -8.79 7.17 -6.83
N GLY A 193 -9.12 5.97 -6.35
CA GLY A 193 -8.45 5.32 -5.21
C GLY A 193 -8.95 5.71 -3.82
N CYS A 194 -10.10 6.39 -3.69
CA CYS A 194 -10.79 6.60 -2.40
C CYS A 194 -12.16 5.90 -2.43
N GLY A 195 -12.53 5.20 -1.35
CA GLY A 195 -13.80 4.48 -1.22
C GLY A 195 -15.06 5.37 -1.29
N THR A 196 -16.25 4.79 -1.17
CA THR A 196 -17.51 5.55 -1.20
C THR A 196 -17.66 6.43 0.05
N ASN A 197 -18.39 7.56 -0.05
CA ASN A 197 -18.77 8.36 1.13
C ASN A 197 -20.16 7.98 1.69
N GLU A 198 -20.62 6.78 1.36
CA GLU A 198 -21.91 6.28 1.82
C GLU A 198 -21.78 5.80 3.27
N VAL A 199 -22.65 6.30 4.14
CA VAL A 199 -22.70 5.96 5.55
C VAL A 199 -24.04 5.33 5.89
N PHE A 200 -24.04 4.31 6.72
CA PHE A 200 -25.25 3.59 7.11
C PHE A 200 -25.69 4.04 8.50
N ALA A 201 -26.97 4.36 8.65
CA ALA A 201 -27.54 4.67 9.94
C ALA A 201 -27.61 3.40 10.79
N GLY A 202 -26.94 3.38 11.95
CA GLY A 202 -26.88 2.20 12.84
C GLY A 202 -25.48 1.89 13.40
N GLY A 203 -24.47 2.70 13.09
CA GLY A 203 -23.11 2.50 13.58
C GLY A 203 -22.51 3.78 14.14
N GLY A 204 -22.94 4.21 15.33
CA GLY A 204 -22.31 5.32 16.04
C GLY A 204 -20.79 5.10 16.24
N GLY A 205 -20.01 6.13 15.94
CA GLY A 205 -18.61 6.26 16.31
C GLY A 205 -17.62 5.69 15.30
N VAL A 206 -16.85 6.59 14.70
CA VAL A 206 -15.59 6.28 14.01
C VAL A 206 -14.70 5.44 14.92
N THR A 207 -14.60 4.16 14.60
CA THR A 207 -13.42 3.34 14.87
C THR A 207 -12.80 3.13 13.50
N THR A 208 -11.53 3.51 13.35
CA THR A 208 -10.70 3.25 12.16
C THR A 208 -10.36 1.77 12.07
N SER A 209 -11.40 0.96 12.00
CA SER A 209 -11.33 -0.47 11.96
C SER A 209 -12.08 -0.85 10.70
N SER A 210 -11.37 -1.41 9.73
CA SER A 210 -11.88 -1.91 8.45
C SER A 210 -13.22 -2.64 8.66
N PRO A 211 -14.11 -2.77 7.65
CA PRO A 211 -15.29 -3.66 7.74
C PRO A 211 -15.01 -5.06 8.29
N CYS A 212 -13.74 -5.48 8.37
CA CYS A 212 -13.24 -6.67 9.04
C CYS A 212 -13.37 -6.66 10.57
N ASP A 213 -13.38 -5.49 11.20
CA ASP A 213 -13.36 -5.33 12.65
C ASP A 213 -14.75 -5.17 13.29
N ARG A 214 -15.83 -5.12 12.50
CA ARG A 214 -17.21 -5.11 13.02
C ARG A 214 -17.91 -6.45 12.79
N ASN A 215 -17.70 -7.36 13.75
CA ASN A 215 -18.45 -8.62 13.92
C ASN A 215 -18.47 -9.54 12.69
N GLY A 216 -17.28 -9.93 12.24
CA GLY A 216 -17.14 -11.01 11.27
C GLY A 216 -15.72 -11.43 10.88
N LEU A 217 -14.64 -10.90 11.47
CA LEU A 217 -13.30 -11.49 11.31
C LEU A 217 -13.32 -12.92 11.88
N THR A 218 -13.46 -13.89 11.00
CA THR A 218 -13.52 -15.32 11.30
C THR A 218 -12.13 -15.91 11.15
N MET A 219 -11.16 -15.25 11.77
CA MET A 219 -9.81 -15.80 11.88
C MET A 219 -9.78 -16.64 13.13
N LEU A 220 -9.79 -17.95 12.97
CA LEU A 220 -9.27 -18.82 14.02
C LEU A 220 -7.75 -18.81 13.87
N GLU A 221 -7.04 -18.86 14.99
CA GLU A 221 -5.59 -19.02 15.00
C GLU A 221 -5.26 -20.25 15.84
N ASP A 222 -4.17 -20.91 15.45
CA ASP A 222 -3.58 -22.04 16.14
C ASP A 222 -2.09 -21.80 16.36
N LYS A 223 -1.51 -22.55 17.29
CA LYS A 223 -0.13 -22.32 17.68
C LYS A 223 0.81 -23.20 16.84
N ALA A 224 1.52 -22.58 15.90
CA ALA A 224 2.50 -23.28 15.06
C ALA A 224 3.40 -24.29 15.81
N GLY A 225 3.46 -25.50 15.25
CA GLY A 225 4.29 -26.62 15.67
C GLY A 225 3.70 -27.49 16.78
N ASP A 226 2.39 -27.47 17.02
CA ASP A 226 1.72 -28.15 18.14
C ASP A 226 0.94 -29.42 17.75
N ILE A 227 1.59 -30.31 17.01
CA ILE A 227 1.01 -31.59 16.61
C ILE A 227 0.55 -32.42 17.84
N LEU A 228 -0.75 -32.72 17.89
CA LEU A 228 -1.44 -33.36 19.02
C LEU A 228 -0.98 -34.79 19.36
N GLN A 229 -0.21 -35.47 18.51
CA GLN A 229 0.28 -36.82 18.78
C GLN A 229 1.81 -36.92 18.75
N ALA A 230 2.41 -36.94 19.95
CA ALA A 230 3.85 -37.15 20.16
C ALA A 230 4.41 -38.51 19.67
N ASN A 231 3.53 -39.45 19.29
CA ASN A 231 3.88 -40.75 18.69
C ASN A 231 3.39 -40.87 17.22
N ASN A 232 3.15 -39.74 16.55
CA ASN A 232 2.78 -39.74 15.14
C ASN A 232 3.94 -40.34 14.32
N PRO A 233 3.74 -41.45 13.57
CA PRO A 233 4.79 -42.05 12.73
C PRO A 233 5.29 -41.13 11.60
N LEU A 234 4.75 -39.91 11.48
CA LEU A 234 4.94 -38.98 10.38
C LEU A 234 5.63 -37.68 10.81
N ALA A 235 6.52 -37.75 11.79
CA ALA A 235 7.29 -36.59 12.25
C ALA A 235 8.07 -35.87 11.13
N ALA A 236 8.36 -36.55 10.01
CA ALA A 236 8.99 -35.96 8.83
C ALA A 236 8.04 -35.05 8.01
N GLU A 237 6.72 -35.25 8.12
CA GLU A 237 5.66 -34.53 7.38
C GLU A 237 4.92 -33.53 8.29
N ALA A 238 5.47 -33.29 9.49
CA ALA A 238 4.91 -32.45 10.55
C ALA A 238 4.51 -31.05 10.06
N ALA A 239 5.32 -30.46 9.17
CA ALA A 239 5.10 -29.12 8.65
C ALA A 239 3.85 -28.98 7.76
N ALA A 240 3.43 -30.04 7.05
CA ALA A 240 2.22 -29.97 6.22
C ALA A 240 0.93 -30.30 7.02
N LEU A 241 1.11 -30.86 8.22
CA LEU A 241 0.03 -31.26 9.11
C LEU A 241 -0.34 -30.17 10.12
N ASP A 242 0.52 -29.18 10.31
CA ASP A 242 0.35 -28.07 11.26
C ASP A 242 -0.57 -26.98 10.68
N LEU A 243 -1.75 -26.85 11.28
CA LEU A 243 -2.72 -25.81 10.97
C LEU A 243 -2.34 -24.51 11.68
N ARG A 244 -2.55 -23.36 11.04
CA ARG A 244 -2.17 -22.07 11.64
C ARG A 244 -3.33 -21.10 11.72
N ARG A 245 -4.07 -20.95 10.62
CA ARG A 245 -5.18 -20.01 10.55
C ARG A 245 -6.28 -20.55 9.66
N LEU A 246 -7.52 -20.25 10.01
CA LEU A 246 -8.67 -20.41 9.12
C LEU A 246 -9.29 -19.03 8.94
N GLY A 247 -9.49 -18.62 7.69
CA GLY A 247 -10.32 -17.50 7.28
C GLY A 247 -11.48 -17.94 6.40
N ILE A 248 -12.55 -17.15 6.37
CA ILE A 248 -13.70 -17.35 5.49
C ILE A 248 -13.99 -16.05 4.75
N SER A 249 -14.00 -16.09 3.42
CA SER A 249 -14.18 -14.93 2.55
C SER A 249 -15.36 -15.08 1.60
N GLN A 250 -16.08 -13.98 1.37
CA GLN A 250 -17.19 -13.89 0.41
C GLN A 250 -16.93 -12.85 -0.67
N ASN A 251 -15.66 -12.47 -0.89
CA ASN A 251 -15.32 -11.53 -1.95
C ASN A 251 -15.70 -12.11 -3.32
N GLU A 252 -16.74 -11.54 -3.93
CA GLU A 252 -17.29 -12.03 -5.21
C GLU A 252 -16.40 -11.70 -6.40
N ASP A 253 -15.52 -10.71 -6.29
CA ASP A 253 -14.55 -10.35 -7.33
C ASP A 253 -13.46 -11.42 -7.44
N ILE A 254 -13.08 -12.03 -6.31
CA ILE A 254 -12.06 -13.08 -6.24
C ILE A 254 -12.69 -14.47 -6.45
N TRP A 255 -13.73 -14.78 -5.67
CA TRP A 255 -14.28 -16.15 -5.60
C TRP A 255 -15.44 -16.39 -6.56
N GLY A 256 -15.86 -15.36 -7.29
CA GLY A 256 -17.01 -15.38 -8.18
C GLY A 256 -18.35 -15.22 -7.44
N VAL A 257 -19.31 -14.60 -8.13
CA VAL A 257 -20.64 -14.29 -7.60
C VAL A 257 -21.32 -15.49 -6.93
N GLY A 258 -21.79 -15.30 -5.70
CA GLY A 258 -22.52 -16.32 -4.94
C GLY A 258 -21.67 -17.45 -4.36
N ASN A 259 -20.34 -17.35 -4.39
CA ASN A 259 -19.43 -18.29 -3.74
C ASN A 259 -18.90 -17.78 -2.39
N VAL A 260 -18.34 -18.70 -1.62
CA VAL A 260 -17.60 -18.45 -0.39
C VAL A 260 -16.33 -19.30 -0.42
N ALA A 261 -15.21 -18.72 0.00
CA ALA A 261 -13.94 -19.40 0.16
C ALA A 261 -13.65 -19.67 1.64
N PHE A 262 -13.13 -20.86 1.91
CA PHE A 262 -12.48 -21.21 3.16
C PHE A 262 -10.98 -21.25 2.89
N VAL A 263 -10.22 -20.37 3.55
CA VAL A 263 -8.78 -20.22 3.37
C VAL A 263 -8.10 -20.73 4.62
N LEU A 264 -7.36 -21.83 4.49
CA LEU A 264 -6.62 -22.43 5.58
C LEU A 264 -5.12 -22.18 5.37
N ASP A 265 -4.50 -21.45 6.29
CA ASP A 265 -3.05 -21.32 6.35
C ASP A 265 -2.48 -22.53 7.10
N VAL A 266 -1.53 -23.20 6.47
CA VAL A 266 -0.79 -24.32 7.04
C VAL A 266 0.69 -23.93 7.14
N GLN A 267 1.49 -24.72 7.85
CA GLN A 267 2.93 -24.43 7.90
C GLN A 267 3.65 -24.67 6.56
N SER A 268 3.25 -25.67 5.78
CA SER A 268 3.80 -25.93 4.43
C SER A 268 2.81 -26.69 3.54
N THR A 269 2.82 -26.41 2.24
CA THR A 269 2.08 -27.19 1.21
C THR A 269 2.98 -28.02 0.30
N ASP A 270 4.30 -27.98 0.48
CA ASP A 270 5.26 -28.57 -0.46
C ASP A 270 5.25 -30.10 -0.44
N ASP A 271 5.07 -30.68 0.75
CA ASP A 271 5.14 -32.14 1.00
C ASP A 271 3.83 -32.65 1.64
N LEU A 272 2.71 -32.56 0.90
CA LEU A 272 1.41 -33.02 1.40
C LEU A 272 1.40 -34.55 1.64
N PRO A 273 1.06 -35.02 2.85
CA PRO A 273 1.10 -36.43 3.17
C PRO A 273 0.05 -37.24 2.38
N PRO A 274 0.36 -38.45 1.90
CA PRO A 274 -0.59 -39.29 1.19
C PRO A 274 -1.69 -39.80 2.14
N ASN A 275 -2.89 -39.98 1.61
CA ASN A 275 -4.09 -40.40 2.35
C ASN A 275 -4.51 -39.42 3.47
N ALA A 276 -4.10 -38.15 3.36
CA ALA A 276 -4.47 -37.10 4.29
C ALA A 276 -5.61 -36.23 3.74
N TYR A 277 -6.36 -35.62 4.65
CA TYR A 277 -7.43 -34.69 4.31
C TYR A 277 -7.63 -33.65 5.42
N TRP A 278 -8.07 -32.46 5.01
CA TRP A 278 -8.23 -31.27 5.83
C TRP A 278 -9.71 -30.86 5.86
N PRO A 279 -10.56 -31.53 6.66
CA PRO A 279 -11.97 -31.18 6.77
C PRO A 279 -12.19 -29.95 7.66
N ILE A 280 -13.05 -29.05 7.20
CA ILE A 280 -13.64 -27.97 8.00
C ILE A 280 -15.12 -28.31 8.16
N GLU A 281 -15.50 -28.70 9.37
CA GLU A 281 -16.87 -29.07 9.75
C GLU A 281 -17.54 -27.90 10.48
N PHE A 282 -18.80 -27.60 10.16
CA PHE A 282 -19.56 -26.52 10.80
C PHE A 282 -21.07 -26.77 10.73
N TYR A 283 -21.85 -25.95 11.43
CA TYR A 283 -23.31 -26.02 11.44
C TYR A 283 -23.91 -24.71 10.94
N GLY A 284 -25.08 -24.82 10.30
CA GLY A 284 -25.90 -23.65 9.97
C GLY A 284 -26.69 -23.12 11.17
N ASN A 285 -27.69 -22.27 10.93
CA ASN A 285 -28.46 -21.57 11.97
C ASN A 285 -29.34 -22.48 12.85
N ALA A 286 -29.67 -23.70 12.39
CA ALA A 286 -30.42 -24.66 13.19
C ALA A 286 -29.49 -25.31 14.23
N GLY A 287 -29.56 -24.83 15.47
CA GLY A 287 -28.69 -25.18 16.59
C GLY A 287 -28.10 -26.59 16.54
N GLY A 288 -26.81 -26.66 16.21
CA GLY A 288 -26.02 -27.88 16.30
C GLY A 288 -25.61 -28.12 17.75
N ASP A 289 -25.63 -29.39 18.15
CA ASP A 289 -25.07 -29.82 19.42
C ASP A 289 -23.55 -29.54 19.45
N PRO A 290 -23.03 -28.75 20.42
CA PRO A 290 -21.59 -28.45 20.53
C PRO A 290 -20.76 -29.70 20.83
N THR A 291 -21.38 -30.83 21.20
CA THR A 291 -20.68 -32.10 21.45
C THR A 291 -20.49 -32.95 20.18
N TYR A 292 -20.96 -32.48 19.02
CA TYR A 292 -20.84 -33.12 17.70
C TYR A 292 -21.42 -34.54 17.63
N THR A 293 -22.34 -34.88 18.52
CA THR A 293 -23.04 -36.16 18.50
C THR A 293 -24.22 -36.15 17.54
N ASP A 294 -24.79 -34.97 17.26
CA ASP A 294 -25.79 -34.77 16.22
C ASP A 294 -25.14 -34.49 14.85
N THR A 295 -25.45 -35.32 13.86
CA THR A 295 -25.03 -35.14 12.45
C THR A 295 -26.05 -34.36 11.63
N THR A 296 -27.22 -34.06 12.21
CA THR A 296 -28.31 -33.33 11.56
C THR A 296 -27.91 -31.87 11.39
N GLY A 297 -27.95 -31.36 10.16
CA GLY A 297 -27.57 -29.97 9.87
C GLY A 297 -26.07 -29.69 9.80
N ARG A 298 -25.21 -30.70 10.01
CA ARG A 298 -23.76 -30.59 9.81
C ARG A 298 -23.43 -30.38 8.34
N ARG A 299 -22.50 -29.48 8.09
CA ARG A 299 -21.92 -29.16 6.78
C ARG A 299 -20.41 -29.30 6.86
N TRP A 300 -19.80 -29.59 5.74
CA TRP A 300 -18.35 -29.71 5.68
C TRP A 300 -17.82 -29.32 4.31
N VAL A 301 -16.62 -28.74 4.32
CA VAL A 301 -15.77 -28.59 3.14
C VAL A 301 -14.45 -29.31 3.42
N ARG A 302 -13.77 -29.78 2.37
CA ARG A 302 -12.49 -30.46 2.54
C ARG A 302 -11.59 -30.36 1.31
N MET A 303 -10.30 -30.43 1.57
CA MET A 303 -9.28 -30.89 0.63
C MET A 303 -8.83 -32.30 1.03
N ALA A 304 -8.55 -33.16 0.05
CA ALA A 304 -8.01 -34.50 0.26
C ALA A 304 -6.85 -34.77 -0.69
N ASN A 305 -5.79 -35.38 -0.17
CA ASN A 305 -4.65 -35.90 -0.92
C ASN A 305 -4.70 -37.43 -0.94
N SER A 306 -4.87 -38.01 -2.13
CA SER A 306 -5.03 -39.46 -2.28
C SER A 306 -3.73 -40.23 -2.01
N ALA A 307 -3.80 -41.56 -1.96
CA ALA A 307 -2.60 -42.42 -1.91
C ALA A 307 -1.63 -42.18 -3.08
N ALA A 308 -2.14 -41.68 -4.21
CA ALA A 308 -1.37 -41.41 -5.42
C ALA A 308 -0.88 -39.95 -5.50
N GLY A 309 -1.13 -39.12 -4.48
CA GLY A 309 -0.79 -37.69 -4.51
C GLY A 309 -1.79 -36.82 -5.27
N GLU A 310 -3.01 -37.33 -5.52
CA GLU A 310 -4.04 -36.59 -6.26
C GLU A 310 -4.86 -35.73 -5.29
N VAL A 311 -4.81 -34.41 -5.51
CA VAL A 311 -5.53 -33.41 -4.72
C VAL A 311 -6.96 -33.23 -5.23
N THR A 312 -7.93 -33.29 -4.33
CA THR A 312 -9.35 -33.07 -4.65
C THR A 312 -10.02 -32.18 -3.60
N PHE A 313 -11.01 -31.41 -4.05
CA PHE A 313 -11.79 -30.50 -3.21
C PHE A 313 -13.26 -30.86 -3.26
N SER A 314 -13.90 -30.98 -2.09
CA SER A 314 -15.32 -31.30 -2.04
C SER A 314 -16.04 -30.73 -0.82
N TYR A 315 -17.37 -30.69 -0.91
CA TYR A 315 -18.25 -30.22 0.15
C TYR A 315 -19.50 -31.09 0.29
N GLY A 316 -20.17 -31.05 1.44
CA GLY A 316 -21.31 -31.92 1.69
C GLY A 316 -22.10 -31.62 2.96
N THR A 317 -23.21 -32.33 3.13
CA THR A 317 -24.05 -32.27 4.32
C THR A 317 -24.19 -33.66 4.97
N GLY A 318 -24.25 -33.68 6.30
CA GLY A 318 -24.41 -34.91 7.10
C GLY A 318 -23.18 -35.84 7.13
N GLY A 319 -23.25 -36.85 7.99
CA GLY A 319 -22.22 -37.90 8.16
C GLY A 319 -21.41 -37.79 9.47
N ILE A 320 -20.94 -38.94 9.98
CA ILE A 320 -20.06 -39.05 11.16
C ILE A 320 -18.59 -38.77 10.84
N ASP A 321 -18.20 -38.89 9.57
CA ASP A 321 -16.86 -38.60 9.07
C ASP A 321 -16.91 -38.37 7.54
N PRO A 322 -16.42 -37.22 7.01
CA PRO A 322 -16.32 -37.01 5.57
C PRO A 322 -15.52 -38.08 4.82
N VAL A 323 -14.66 -38.87 5.49
CA VAL A 323 -13.87 -39.97 4.87
C VAL A 323 -14.66 -40.87 3.93
N LEU A 324 -15.89 -41.22 4.29
CA LEU A 324 -16.67 -42.24 3.61
C LEU A 324 -17.62 -41.69 2.53
N ASN A 325 -17.72 -40.36 2.41
CA ASN A 325 -18.60 -39.71 1.44
C ASN A 325 -17.75 -38.79 0.54
N PRO A 326 -17.66 -39.04 -0.77
CA PRO A 326 -16.89 -38.19 -1.68
C PRO A 326 -17.41 -36.74 -1.71
N GLY A 327 -18.68 -36.51 -1.34
CA GLY A 327 -19.32 -35.20 -1.38
C GLY A 327 -19.60 -34.73 -2.80
N THR A 328 -19.89 -33.44 -2.93
CA THR A 328 -19.99 -32.73 -4.21
C THR A 328 -18.66 -32.04 -4.50
N THR A 329 -18.19 -32.09 -5.75
CA THR A 329 -16.97 -31.39 -6.17
C THR A 329 -17.08 -29.89 -5.93
N ALA A 330 -16.05 -29.29 -5.34
CA ALA A 330 -15.96 -27.85 -5.11
C ALA A 330 -15.77 -27.05 -6.41
N ASN A 331 -15.81 -25.73 -6.32
CA ASN A 331 -15.55 -24.85 -7.45
C ASN A 331 -14.10 -25.01 -7.92
N ALA A 332 -13.86 -24.84 -9.23
CA ALA A 332 -12.54 -24.92 -9.87
C ALA A 332 -11.54 -23.86 -9.37
N LEU A 333 -12.02 -22.80 -8.70
CA LEU A 333 -11.17 -21.82 -7.99
C LEU A 333 -10.55 -22.37 -6.69
N SER A 334 -10.93 -23.58 -6.25
CA SER A 334 -10.27 -24.23 -5.11
C SER A 334 -8.86 -24.66 -5.49
N SER A 335 -7.88 -24.39 -4.62
CA SER A 335 -6.46 -24.55 -4.93
C SER A 335 -5.64 -24.90 -3.68
N VAL A 336 -4.40 -25.34 -3.90
CA VAL A 336 -3.40 -25.56 -2.86
C VAL A 336 -2.05 -25.08 -3.36
N GLY A 337 -1.32 -24.36 -2.51
CA GLY A 337 -0.03 -23.73 -2.83
C GLY A 337 0.25 -22.57 -1.87
N ASN A 338 1.48 -22.07 -1.86
CA ASN A 338 1.90 -20.93 -1.02
C ASN A 338 1.54 -21.09 0.47
N ASN A 339 1.64 -22.32 0.99
CA ASN A 339 1.28 -22.69 2.37
C ASN A 339 -0.20 -22.48 2.70
N GLN A 340 -1.06 -22.48 1.68
CA GLN A 340 -2.49 -22.29 1.82
C GLN A 340 -3.31 -23.38 1.13
N ILE A 341 -4.46 -23.69 1.73
CA ILE A 341 -5.49 -24.55 1.16
C ILE A 341 -6.75 -23.72 1.01
N ILE A 342 -7.19 -23.49 -0.23
CA ILE A 342 -8.35 -22.68 -0.57
C ILE A 342 -9.47 -23.59 -1.06
N ILE A 343 -10.63 -23.53 -0.41
CA ILE A 343 -11.79 -24.34 -0.76
C ILE A 343 -12.99 -23.43 -1.06
N VAL A 344 -13.37 -23.35 -2.34
CA VAL A 344 -14.43 -22.45 -2.82
C VAL A 344 -15.71 -23.22 -3.08
N VAL A 345 -16.80 -22.82 -2.44
CA VAL A 345 -18.11 -23.49 -2.53
C VAL A 345 -19.24 -22.46 -2.65
N PRO A 346 -20.45 -22.84 -3.09
CA PRO A 346 -21.58 -21.91 -3.14
C PRO A 346 -21.93 -21.37 -1.74
N ALA A 347 -22.17 -20.07 -1.60
CA ALA A 347 -22.50 -19.42 -0.32
C ALA A 347 -23.80 -19.94 0.32
N THR A 348 -24.73 -20.46 -0.49
CA THR A 348 -25.92 -21.19 -0.01
C THR A 348 -25.56 -22.42 0.84
N HIS A 349 -24.34 -22.93 0.69
CA HIS A 349 -23.80 -24.02 1.47
C HIS A 349 -23.39 -23.61 2.89
N LEU A 350 -23.32 -22.32 3.27
CA LEU A 350 -23.10 -21.94 4.67
C LEU A 350 -24.29 -22.21 5.59
N GLY A 351 -25.52 -22.17 5.06
CA GLY A 351 -26.67 -22.30 5.94
C GLY A 351 -27.93 -21.56 5.55
N ALA A 352 -27.82 -20.47 4.78
CA ALA A 352 -28.80 -19.39 4.94
C ALA A 352 -28.70 -18.18 4.00
N SER A 353 -29.77 -17.38 4.02
CA SER A 353 -29.83 -15.97 3.59
C SER A 353 -28.91 -15.07 4.42
N VAL A 354 -28.74 -13.82 3.97
CA VAL A 354 -27.93 -12.80 4.64
C VAL A 354 -28.42 -12.49 6.05
N GLY A 355 -27.48 -12.21 6.94
CA GLY A 355 -27.69 -11.98 8.37
C GLY A 355 -27.69 -13.25 9.23
N GLN A 356 -27.54 -14.43 8.65
CA GLN A 356 -27.45 -15.68 9.41
C GLN A 356 -26.02 -16.15 9.60
N SER A 357 -25.78 -16.86 10.70
CA SER A 357 -24.45 -17.33 11.07
C SER A 357 -24.25 -18.84 10.90
N ALA A 358 -23.11 -19.24 10.34
CA ALA A 358 -22.51 -20.55 10.56
C ALA A 358 -21.82 -20.56 11.93
N LYS A 359 -21.91 -21.68 12.64
CA LYS A 359 -21.43 -21.81 14.03
C LYS A 359 -20.74 -23.16 14.21
N HIS A 360 -19.95 -23.25 15.28
CA HIS A 360 -19.32 -24.49 15.72
C HIS A 360 -18.34 -25.07 14.69
N PHE A 361 -17.33 -24.29 14.33
CA PHE A 361 -16.28 -24.75 13.44
C PHE A 361 -15.39 -25.76 14.13
N ARG A 362 -15.13 -26.87 13.45
CA ARG A 362 -14.16 -27.89 13.84
C ARG A 362 -13.28 -28.17 12.64
N ILE A 363 -12.01 -27.86 12.79
CA ILE A 363 -11.00 -28.02 11.77
C ILE A 363 -10.05 -29.10 12.25
N ARG A 364 -9.72 -30.03 11.36
CA ARG A 364 -8.81 -31.12 11.68
C ARG A 364 -7.91 -31.39 10.51
N VAL A 365 -6.78 -32.00 10.79
CA VAL A 365 -6.09 -32.83 9.81
C VAL A 365 -6.34 -34.27 10.18
N ARG A 366 -6.64 -35.10 9.20
CA ARG A 366 -6.84 -36.52 9.41
C ARG A 366 -6.14 -37.31 8.34
N GLN A 367 -5.71 -38.51 8.68
CA GLN A 367 -5.01 -39.38 7.75
C GLN A 367 -5.40 -40.84 7.95
N ASN A 368 -5.64 -41.51 6.83
CA ASN A 368 -6.00 -42.92 6.80
C ASN A 368 -4.75 -43.77 6.56
N LEU A 369 -4.30 -44.45 7.61
CA LEU A 369 -3.27 -45.47 7.53
C LEU A 369 -3.94 -46.85 7.45
N VAL A 370 -3.16 -47.88 7.13
CA VAL A 370 -3.69 -49.26 7.04
C VAL A 370 -4.33 -49.65 8.38
N ALA A 371 -5.66 -49.75 8.39
CA ALA A 371 -6.55 -50.12 9.50
C ALA A 371 -6.80 -49.09 10.62
N ILE A 372 -6.24 -47.87 10.56
CA ILE A 372 -6.53 -46.80 11.54
C ILE A 372 -6.64 -45.42 10.88
N THR A 373 -7.55 -44.59 11.37
CA THR A 373 -7.58 -43.14 11.08
C THR A 373 -6.96 -42.42 12.27
N ILE A 374 -5.94 -41.60 12.00
CA ILE A 374 -5.33 -40.72 13.00
C ILE A 374 -5.75 -39.28 12.76
N THR A 375 -5.72 -38.48 13.82
CA THR A 375 -5.94 -37.03 13.78
C THR A 375 -4.65 -36.37 14.26
N PRO A 376 -3.71 -36.05 13.35
CA PRO A 376 -2.44 -35.46 13.71
C PRO A 376 -2.58 -34.12 14.42
N ASP A 377 -3.57 -33.34 14.01
CA ASP A 377 -3.77 -31.97 14.48
C ASP A 377 -5.27 -31.59 14.46
N ASN A 378 -5.68 -30.72 15.38
CA ASN A 378 -7.00 -30.09 15.41
C ASN A 378 -6.81 -28.59 15.64
N MET A 379 -7.52 -27.79 14.86
CA MET A 379 -7.55 -26.36 15.05
C MET A 379 -8.92 -25.89 15.59
N PRO A 380 -8.93 -25.15 16.70
CA PRO A 380 -7.85 -25.11 17.70
C PRO A 380 -7.72 -26.47 18.39
N ASP A 381 -6.68 -26.64 19.20
CA ASP A 381 -6.41 -27.82 20.05
C ASP A 381 -7.62 -28.39 20.83
N THR A 382 -8.69 -27.60 21.01
CA THR A 382 -9.93 -28.00 21.67
C THR A 382 -11.00 -28.46 20.69
N LEU A 383 -11.70 -29.55 21.02
CA LEU A 383 -12.77 -30.12 20.18
C LEU A 383 -14.14 -29.45 20.36
N ASP A 384 -14.20 -28.35 21.12
CA ASP A 384 -15.42 -27.70 21.60
C ASP A 384 -16.18 -26.91 20.52
N GLY A 385 -15.66 -26.86 19.29
CA GLY A 385 -16.35 -26.24 18.17
C GLY A 385 -16.46 -24.74 18.31
N ILE A 386 -15.32 -24.05 18.22
CA ILE A 386 -15.27 -22.61 18.44
C ILE A 386 -15.49 -21.83 17.13
N GLY A 387 -15.87 -20.56 17.25
CA GLY A 387 -16.04 -19.66 16.12
C GLY A 387 -17.46 -19.62 15.55
N ALA A 388 -17.78 -18.48 14.94
CA ALA A 388 -19.00 -18.24 14.19
C ALA A 388 -18.72 -17.25 13.05
N TYR A 389 -19.41 -17.44 11.92
CA TYR A 389 -19.31 -16.62 10.71
C TYR A 389 -20.69 -16.13 10.33
N THR A 390 -20.92 -14.84 10.10
CA THR A 390 -22.22 -14.31 9.65
C THR A 390 -22.16 -13.90 8.19
N ARG A 391 -23.09 -14.40 7.37
CA ARG A 391 -23.18 -14.01 5.95
C ARG A 391 -23.69 -12.58 5.81
N VAL A 392 -23.05 -11.79 4.95
CA VAL A 392 -23.33 -10.37 4.67
C VAL A 392 -23.52 -10.14 3.16
N ASP A 393 -24.22 -9.06 2.75
CA ASP A 393 -24.62 -8.79 1.34
C ASP A 393 -23.78 -7.72 0.62
N PHE A 394 -22.63 -7.31 1.16
CA PHE A 394 -21.83 -6.25 0.54
C PHE A 394 -20.75 -6.82 -0.40
N PRO A 395 -20.42 -6.13 -1.51
CA PRO A 395 -19.45 -6.58 -2.51
C PRO A 395 -17.98 -6.51 -2.06
N SER A 396 -17.71 -6.13 -0.80
CA SER A 396 -16.33 -5.97 -0.32
C SER A 396 -16.24 -6.39 1.15
N PHE A 397 -15.87 -7.64 1.40
CA PHE A 397 -15.55 -8.11 2.75
C PHE A 397 -14.36 -9.05 2.76
N CYS A 398 -13.35 -8.64 3.52
CA CYS A 398 -12.38 -9.42 4.30
C CYS A 398 -12.06 -10.79 3.69
N ALA A 399 -11.34 -10.77 2.58
CA ALA A 399 -10.38 -11.84 2.36
C ALA A 399 -9.32 -11.79 3.47
N MET A 400 -8.77 -12.94 3.86
CA MET A 400 -7.38 -12.89 4.31
C MET A 400 -6.62 -12.37 3.11
N ASN A 401 -5.83 -11.32 3.28
CA ASN A 401 -4.95 -10.90 2.22
C ASN A 401 -3.89 -11.99 2.03
N ASN A 402 -3.83 -12.61 0.86
CA ASN A 402 -2.76 -13.56 0.60
C ASN A 402 -1.49 -12.78 0.30
N LEU A 403 -0.33 -13.42 0.47
CA LEU A 403 0.92 -12.75 0.14
C LEU A 403 1.13 -12.80 -1.38
N PRO A 404 1.72 -11.75 -1.98
CA PRO A 404 2.04 -11.75 -3.40
C PRO A 404 2.89 -12.96 -3.78
N ASN A 405 2.57 -13.61 -4.90
CA ASN A 405 3.38 -14.68 -5.47
C ASN A 405 4.38 -14.09 -6.48
N LEU A 406 5.61 -13.90 -6.01
CA LEU A 406 6.71 -13.32 -6.79
C LEU A 406 7.62 -14.41 -7.36
N LEU A 407 7.92 -14.33 -8.66
CA LEU A 407 8.76 -15.30 -9.36
C LEU A 407 10.14 -14.70 -9.70
N PRO A 408 11.22 -15.50 -9.66
CA PRO A 408 12.56 -14.98 -9.96
C PRO A 408 12.71 -14.43 -11.38
N ASP A 409 13.55 -13.41 -11.52
CA ASP A 409 13.87 -12.76 -12.78
C ASP A 409 15.32 -12.98 -13.21
N THR A 410 15.58 -12.77 -14.51
CA THR A 410 16.94 -12.76 -15.05
C THR A 410 17.11 -11.68 -16.11
N ALA A 411 18.26 -11.01 -16.11
CA ALA A 411 18.65 -10.09 -17.16
C ALA A 411 20.16 -10.16 -17.45
N ASP A 412 20.55 -9.71 -18.64
CA ASP A 412 21.94 -9.62 -19.07
C ASP A 412 22.30 -8.17 -19.39
N THR A 413 23.52 -7.77 -19.09
CA THR A 413 24.10 -6.48 -19.48
C THR A 413 25.59 -6.61 -19.74
N ASP A 414 26.18 -5.58 -20.32
CA ASP A 414 27.62 -5.47 -20.49
C ASP A 414 28.20 -4.61 -19.34
N ALA A 415 29.50 -4.77 -19.06
CA ALA A 415 30.18 -3.93 -18.07
C ALA A 415 29.94 -2.43 -18.38
N CYS A 416 29.71 -1.63 -17.34
CA CYS A 416 29.39 -0.19 -17.41
C CYS A 416 28.07 0.19 -18.11
N HIS A 417 27.25 -0.78 -18.56
CA HIS A 417 25.95 -0.48 -19.15
C HIS A 417 24.81 -0.76 -18.15
N PRO A 418 23.89 0.21 -17.94
CA PRO A 418 22.73 -0.02 -17.10
C PRO A 418 21.73 -0.94 -17.80
N VAL A 419 21.06 -1.78 -17.01
CA VAL A 419 19.94 -2.61 -17.46
C VAL A 419 18.69 -2.30 -16.65
N ILE A 420 17.53 -2.32 -17.31
CA ILE A 420 16.22 -2.12 -16.70
C ILE A 420 15.43 -3.42 -16.81
N VAL A 421 15.01 -3.95 -15.66
CA VAL A 421 14.31 -5.24 -15.54
C VAL A 421 12.87 -5.01 -15.09
N ASN A 422 11.91 -5.54 -15.85
CA ASN A 422 10.49 -5.49 -15.50
C ASN A 422 10.11 -6.72 -14.65
N VAL A 423 10.44 -6.65 -13.37
CA VAL A 423 10.32 -7.77 -12.42
C VAL A 423 8.87 -8.16 -12.11
N LEU A 424 7.91 -7.23 -12.21
CA LEU A 424 6.50 -7.54 -11.91
C LEU A 424 5.77 -8.26 -13.06
N SER A 425 6.44 -8.52 -14.18
CA SER A 425 5.77 -8.99 -15.41
C SER A 425 5.29 -10.44 -15.39
N ASN A 426 5.90 -11.26 -14.56
CA ASN A 426 5.59 -12.68 -14.31
C ASN A 426 5.01 -12.90 -12.90
N ASP A 427 4.82 -11.83 -12.13
CA ASP A 427 4.31 -11.88 -10.78
C ASP A 427 2.78 -11.86 -10.76
N SER A 428 2.21 -12.38 -9.68
CA SER A 428 0.77 -12.49 -9.53
C SER A 428 0.35 -12.38 -8.08
N ASP A 429 -0.86 -11.91 -7.89
CA ASP A 429 -1.56 -12.04 -6.62
C ASP A 429 -2.97 -12.57 -6.92
N ILE A 430 -3.45 -13.46 -6.06
CA ILE A 430 -4.70 -14.20 -6.36
C ILE A 430 -5.94 -13.36 -6.05
N GLU A 431 -5.82 -12.37 -5.15
CA GLU A 431 -6.87 -11.40 -4.83
C GLU A 431 -6.92 -10.29 -5.90
N ASP A 432 -5.75 -9.86 -6.36
CA ASP A 432 -5.58 -8.67 -7.19
C ASP A 432 -5.51 -8.95 -8.71
N GLY A 433 -5.63 -10.22 -9.10
CA GLY A 433 -5.48 -10.64 -10.50
C GLY A 433 -4.02 -10.64 -10.97
N ALA A 434 -3.79 -11.04 -12.22
CA ALA A 434 -2.43 -11.16 -12.76
C ALA A 434 -1.75 -9.77 -12.92
N GLY A 435 -0.93 -9.39 -11.93
CA GLY A 435 0.03 -8.29 -12.03
C GLY A 435 -0.53 -6.86 -12.03
N GLU A 436 -1.83 -6.64 -11.83
CA GLU A 436 -2.42 -5.31 -12.02
C GLU A 436 -2.33 -4.37 -10.79
N ASN A 437 -2.03 -4.89 -9.58
CA ASN A 437 -1.98 -4.08 -8.35
C ASN A 437 -0.70 -4.25 -7.49
N LEU A 438 0.30 -5.01 -7.96
CA LEU A 438 1.57 -5.14 -7.25
C LEU A 438 2.45 -3.88 -7.43
N GLN A 439 3.08 -3.43 -6.36
CA GLN A 439 4.00 -2.29 -6.36
C GLN A 439 5.35 -2.65 -5.75
N LEU A 440 6.43 -2.19 -6.38
CA LEU A 440 7.77 -2.36 -5.80
C LEU A 440 7.94 -1.43 -4.59
N SER A 441 8.35 -2.02 -3.46
CA SER A 441 8.58 -1.30 -2.20
C SER A 441 10.05 -1.30 -1.78
N GLY A 442 10.89 -2.17 -2.37
CA GLY A 442 12.31 -2.21 -2.07
C GLY A 442 13.13 -3.03 -3.07
N VAL A 443 14.42 -2.72 -3.15
CA VAL A 443 15.44 -3.53 -3.82
C VAL A 443 16.71 -3.50 -2.99
N THR A 444 17.34 -4.66 -2.80
CA THR A 444 18.57 -4.82 -2.00
C THR A 444 19.50 -5.85 -2.64
N GLY A 445 20.71 -6.01 -2.10
CA GLY A 445 21.64 -7.07 -2.49
C GLY A 445 22.72 -6.68 -3.51
N ALA A 446 22.68 -5.48 -4.10
CA ALA A 446 23.73 -5.04 -5.02
C ALA A 446 25.09 -4.88 -4.30
N VAL A 447 26.07 -5.73 -4.62
CA VAL A 447 27.42 -5.68 -4.04
C VAL A 447 28.44 -5.08 -5.02
N SER A 448 28.31 -5.39 -6.30
CA SER A 448 29.22 -5.02 -7.38
C SER A 448 28.58 -4.03 -8.37
N GLY A 449 27.63 -3.22 -7.88
CA GLY A 449 26.93 -2.20 -8.63
C GLY A 449 25.93 -1.45 -7.76
N ILE A 450 25.04 -0.69 -8.40
CA ILE A 450 23.96 0.06 -7.76
C ILE A 450 22.62 -0.39 -8.36
N ALA A 451 21.65 -0.73 -7.50
CA ALA A 451 20.29 -1.07 -7.89
C ALA A 451 19.29 -0.06 -7.31
N LEU A 452 18.36 0.41 -8.14
CA LEU A 452 17.33 1.38 -7.77
C LEU A 452 16.00 1.01 -8.42
N ILE A 453 14.89 1.30 -7.73
CA ILE A 453 13.56 1.27 -8.36
C ILE A 453 13.41 2.53 -9.19
N VAL A 454 13.00 2.38 -10.45
CA VAL A 454 12.74 3.47 -11.38
C VAL A 454 11.34 3.33 -11.95
N ASN A 455 10.70 4.46 -12.25
CA ASN A 455 9.46 4.47 -13.00
C ASN A 455 9.77 4.70 -14.48
N ASP A 456 9.53 3.69 -15.31
CA ASP A 456 9.79 3.74 -16.75
C ASP A 456 8.50 3.41 -17.51
N GLY A 457 7.96 4.42 -18.20
CA GLY A 457 6.69 4.31 -18.91
C GLY A 457 5.46 4.19 -18.01
N GLY A 458 5.54 4.65 -16.74
CA GLY A 458 4.44 4.56 -15.78
C GLY A 458 4.40 3.26 -14.97
N VAL A 459 5.37 2.36 -15.17
CA VAL A 459 5.49 1.07 -14.47
C VAL A 459 6.79 1.06 -13.66
N ASP A 460 6.73 0.55 -12.44
CA ASP A 460 7.91 0.41 -11.58
C ASP A 460 8.77 -0.77 -12.04
N LYS A 461 10.06 -0.51 -12.24
CA LYS A 461 11.06 -1.47 -12.72
C LYS A 461 12.32 -1.35 -11.86
N VAL A 462 13.19 -2.35 -11.92
CA VAL A 462 14.51 -2.31 -11.27
C VAL A 462 15.56 -1.93 -12.29
N ARG A 463 16.28 -0.82 -12.05
CA ARG A 463 17.48 -0.44 -12.82
C ARG A 463 18.73 -0.87 -12.05
N TYR A 464 19.61 -1.60 -12.70
CA TYR A 464 20.93 -1.99 -12.17
C TYR A 464 22.04 -1.41 -13.05
N LEU A 465 23.04 -0.80 -12.41
CA LEU A 465 24.27 -0.34 -13.04
C LEU A 465 25.45 -1.08 -12.40
N PRO A 466 26.19 -1.92 -13.15
CA PRO A 466 27.41 -2.55 -12.66
C PRO A 466 28.47 -1.51 -12.28
N ASN A 467 29.30 -1.82 -11.27
CA ASN A 467 30.51 -1.04 -11.01
C ASN A 467 31.44 -1.13 -12.23
N PRO A 468 32.21 -0.06 -12.52
CA PRO A 468 33.16 -0.10 -13.62
C PRO A 468 34.11 -1.30 -13.55
N GLY A 469 34.24 -2.01 -14.67
CA GLY A 469 35.09 -3.22 -14.80
C GLY A 469 34.56 -4.48 -14.11
N PHE A 470 33.37 -4.46 -13.48
CA PHE A 470 32.78 -5.69 -12.95
C PHE A 470 32.30 -6.60 -14.09
N VAL A 471 32.69 -7.87 -14.02
CA VAL A 471 32.23 -8.96 -14.89
C VAL A 471 31.91 -10.16 -14.02
N GLY A 472 30.72 -10.72 -14.21
CA GLY A 472 30.24 -11.85 -13.43
C GLY A 472 28.74 -11.80 -13.21
N THR A 473 28.26 -12.69 -12.34
CA THR A 473 26.84 -12.75 -11.96
C THR A 473 26.61 -11.99 -10.66
N GLU A 474 25.60 -11.16 -10.62
CA GLU A 474 25.09 -10.46 -9.43
C GLU A 474 23.70 -11.01 -9.05
N PHE A 475 23.42 -11.08 -7.75
CA PHE A 475 22.13 -11.48 -7.21
C PHE A 475 21.51 -10.32 -6.42
N LEU A 476 20.32 -9.89 -6.83
CA LEU A 476 19.54 -8.86 -6.14
C LEU A 476 18.27 -9.48 -5.58
N THR A 477 17.67 -8.85 -4.57
CA THR A 477 16.35 -9.24 -4.05
C THR A 477 15.43 -8.02 -4.11
N TYR A 478 14.25 -8.17 -4.72
CA TYR A 478 13.22 -7.15 -4.73
C TYR A 478 12.09 -7.49 -3.75
N THR A 479 11.36 -6.46 -3.32
CA THR A 479 10.19 -6.56 -2.45
C THR A 479 9.01 -5.92 -3.14
N ALA A 480 7.89 -6.64 -3.26
CA ALA A 480 6.64 -6.11 -3.77
C ALA A 480 5.54 -6.16 -2.70
N VAL A 481 4.59 -5.22 -2.81
CA VAL A 481 3.39 -5.15 -1.98
C VAL A 481 2.14 -5.16 -2.84
N ASP A 482 1.11 -5.86 -2.39
CA ASP A 482 -0.24 -5.80 -2.99
C ASP A 482 -1.02 -4.58 -2.49
N SER A 483 -2.22 -4.38 -3.06
CA SER A 483 -3.09 -3.25 -2.71
C SER A 483 -3.70 -3.36 -1.31
N ASP A 484 -3.68 -4.55 -0.73
CA ASP A 484 -4.21 -4.89 0.59
C ASP A 484 -3.10 -4.91 1.68
N GLY A 485 -1.86 -4.58 1.33
CA GLY A 485 -0.71 -4.39 2.22
C GLY A 485 0.11 -5.64 2.54
N GLY A 486 -0.12 -6.75 1.84
CA GLY A 486 0.68 -7.97 1.90
C GLY A 486 2.02 -7.75 1.19
N SER A 487 3.04 -8.49 1.59
CA SER A 487 4.41 -8.24 1.13
C SER A 487 5.22 -9.53 0.99
N SER A 488 5.90 -9.65 -0.14
CA SER A 488 6.75 -10.79 -0.50
C SER A 488 8.07 -10.32 -1.11
N THR A 489 9.03 -11.23 -1.24
CA THR A 489 10.34 -10.99 -1.85
C THR A 489 10.72 -12.07 -2.85
N ALA A 490 11.42 -11.70 -3.93
CA ALA A 490 12.00 -12.64 -4.91
C ALA A 490 13.36 -12.13 -5.44
N ASP A 491 14.09 -13.04 -6.11
CA ASP A 491 15.46 -12.81 -6.57
C ASP A 491 15.53 -12.36 -8.03
N ILE A 492 16.49 -11.50 -8.34
CA ILE A 492 16.89 -11.09 -9.69
C ILE A 492 18.31 -11.56 -9.93
N VAL A 493 18.55 -12.25 -11.03
CA VAL A 493 19.89 -12.67 -11.47
C VAL A 493 20.34 -11.77 -12.62
N ILE A 494 21.42 -11.01 -12.43
CA ILE A 494 22.03 -10.19 -13.49
C ILE A 494 23.34 -10.82 -13.94
N ASN A 495 23.49 -11.15 -15.23
CA ASN A 495 24.80 -11.52 -15.78
C ASN A 495 25.44 -10.31 -16.46
N VAL A 496 26.63 -9.93 -15.98
CA VAL A 496 27.45 -8.85 -16.53
C VAL A 496 28.54 -9.46 -17.39
N ASN A 497 28.44 -9.25 -18.70
CA ASN A 497 29.37 -9.80 -19.67
C ASN A 497 30.65 -8.94 -19.77
N ALA A 498 31.78 -9.61 -19.93
CA ALA A 498 33.00 -8.96 -20.37
C ALA A 498 32.83 -8.55 -21.83
N THR A 499 33.16 -7.30 -22.12
CA THR A 499 33.40 -6.84 -23.48
C THR A 499 34.90 -6.94 -23.81
N GLY A 500 35.25 -6.74 -25.07
CA GLY A 500 36.64 -6.66 -25.48
C GLY A 500 37.35 -5.51 -24.78
N ASP A 501 38.67 -5.55 -24.78
CA ASP A 501 39.55 -4.42 -24.52
C ASP A 501 40.39 -4.34 -25.80
N MET A 502 39.88 -3.58 -26.77
CA MET A 502 40.34 -3.62 -28.16
C MET A 502 41.74 -3.02 -28.31
N ASP A 503 42.08 -2.06 -27.47
CA ASP A 503 43.34 -1.33 -27.47
C ASP A 503 44.33 -1.78 -26.38
N ALA A 504 43.86 -2.59 -25.42
CA ALA A 504 44.62 -3.24 -24.36
C ALA A 504 45.11 -2.31 -23.26
N ASP A 505 44.32 -1.29 -22.91
CA ASP A 505 44.65 -0.30 -21.86
C ASP A 505 44.25 -0.68 -20.44
N GLY A 506 43.45 -1.73 -20.33
CA GLY A 506 42.90 -2.19 -19.06
C GLY A 506 41.54 -1.57 -18.70
N VAL A 507 40.94 -0.79 -19.58
CA VAL A 507 39.55 -0.35 -19.60
C VAL A 507 38.83 -1.17 -20.68
N MET A 508 37.67 -1.73 -20.35
CA MET A 508 36.91 -2.51 -21.33
C MET A 508 36.21 -1.57 -22.31
N ASP A 509 36.02 -2.00 -23.57
CA ASP A 509 35.39 -1.21 -24.63
C ASP A 509 34.03 -0.63 -24.19
N SER A 510 33.26 -1.38 -23.40
CA SER A 510 31.95 -0.93 -22.92
C SER A 510 32.02 0.11 -21.79
N CYS A 511 33.19 0.30 -21.22
CA CYS A 511 33.54 1.26 -20.17
C CYS A 511 34.48 2.36 -20.68
N ASP A 512 34.96 2.25 -21.91
CA ASP A 512 36.00 3.11 -22.47
C ASP A 512 35.37 4.16 -23.38
N ASN A 513 35.52 5.42 -22.97
CA ASN A 513 35.05 6.56 -23.73
C ASN A 513 36.04 6.99 -24.81
N CYS A 514 37.14 6.25 -25.04
CA CYS A 514 38.18 6.45 -26.07
C CYS A 514 38.89 5.12 -26.49
N LEU A 515 38.12 4.21 -27.13
CA LEU A 515 38.40 2.84 -27.62
C LEU A 515 39.72 2.46 -28.35
N GLU A 516 40.74 3.32 -28.46
CA GLU A 516 41.98 3.02 -29.23
C GLU A 516 43.34 3.33 -28.55
N LEU A 517 43.38 3.84 -27.30
CA LEU A 517 44.54 4.30 -26.50
C LEU A 517 45.39 5.49 -27.06
N ASP A 518 46.05 6.41 -26.30
CA ASP A 518 46.46 6.51 -24.87
C ASP A 518 46.70 7.96 -24.39
N ASN A 519 46.47 8.21 -23.11
CA ASN A 519 47.41 8.74 -22.09
C ASN A 519 48.72 9.49 -22.53
N ALA A 520 49.16 10.39 -21.64
CA ALA A 520 50.43 11.16 -21.57
C ALA A 520 50.56 12.49 -22.36
N ASP A 521 50.05 12.62 -23.59
CA ASP A 521 50.27 13.80 -24.45
C ASP A 521 48.97 14.55 -24.86
N GLN A 522 47.86 14.38 -24.15
CA GLN A 522 46.59 15.05 -24.45
C GLN A 522 46.08 15.81 -23.22
N CYS A 523 46.03 17.13 -23.32
CA CYS A 523 45.59 18.03 -22.26
C CYS A 523 44.07 17.91 -22.09
N ASN A 524 43.66 17.77 -20.84
CA ASN A 524 42.29 17.97 -20.41
C ASN A 524 42.32 19.17 -19.45
N THR A 525 41.99 20.35 -19.97
CA THR A 525 42.05 21.61 -19.22
C THR A 525 40.79 21.88 -18.40
N ASN A 526 39.72 21.11 -18.65
CA ASN A 526 38.41 21.19 -18.00
C ASN A 526 37.97 19.86 -17.37
N LEU A 527 38.91 19.03 -16.89
CA LEU A 527 38.71 17.66 -16.37
C LEU A 527 37.67 17.54 -15.24
N GLU A 528 37.27 18.67 -14.66
CA GLU A 528 36.28 18.79 -13.60
C GLU A 528 34.83 18.99 -14.13
N GLU A 529 34.62 19.19 -15.44
CA GLU A 529 33.32 19.61 -16.01
C GLU A 529 32.63 18.55 -16.91
N ASP A 530 33.33 17.81 -17.79
CA ASP A 530 32.70 16.85 -18.76
C ASP A 530 33.31 15.42 -18.79
N LYS A 531 34.55 15.24 -18.30
CA LYS A 531 35.31 13.96 -18.28
C LYS A 531 35.70 13.40 -19.65
N PHE A 532 35.59 14.18 -20.72
CA PHE A 532 36.13 13.84 -22.04
C PHE A 532 37.48 14.55 -22.25
N GLY A 533 38.32 14.07 -23.15
CA GLY A 533 39.53 14.81 -23.54
C GLY A 533 39.20 15.87 -24.59
N ASN A 534 39.83 17.05 -24.56
CA ASN A 534 39.59 18.15 -25.51
C ASN A 534 39.67 17.70 -27.00
N LEU A 535 40.40 16.62 -27.32
CA LEU A 535 40.44 16.08 -28.68
C LEU A 535 39.13 15.41 -29.12
N CYS A 536 38.45 14.79 -28.18
CA CYS A 536 37.25 13.98 -28.37
C CYS A 536 35.98 14.73 -27.98
N ASP A 537 36.11 15.92 -27.37
CA ASP A 537 35.00 16.78 -26.99
C ASP A 537 35.15 18.18 -27.57
N ALA A 538 34.21 18.55 -28.44
CA ALA A 538 34.15 19.86 -29.06
C ALA A 538 32.96 20.68 -28.56
N ASP A 539 32.23 20.17 -27.56
CA ASP A 539 31.21 20.93 -26.84
C ASP A 539 31.94 21.78 -25.80
N LEU A 540 32.04 23.08 -26.06
CA LEU A 540 32.80 24.01 -25.23
C LEU A 540 31.91 24.75 -24.22
N ASN A 541 30.59 24.60 -24.33
CA ASN A 541 29.63 25.19 -23.41
C ASN A 541 28.81 24.16 -22.62
N ASN A 542 29.11 22.88 -22.83
CA ASN A 542 28.56 21.71 -22.16
C ASN A 542 27.02 21.72 -22.23
N ASP A 543 26.49 21.93 -23.44
CA ASP A 543 25.04 21.94 -23.70
C ASP A 543 24.50 20.68 -24.39
N ASP A 544 25.30 19.61 -24.37
CA ASP A 544 25.09 18.28 -24.94
C ASP A 544 25.02 18.27 -26.48
N ILE A 545 25.45 19.35 -27.15
CA ILE A 545 25.42 19.44 -28.61
C ILE A 545 26.44 20.44 -29.17
N VAL A 546 27.41 19.93 -29.92
CA VAL A 546 28.38 20.77 -30.62
C VAL A 546 27.68 21.63 -31.68
N ASN A 547 27.61 22.92 -31.45
CA ASN A 547 26.83 23.82 -32.29
C ASN A 547 27.49 25.19 -32.48
N SER A 548 26.72 26.16 -32.96
CA SER A 548 27.22 27.52 -33.22
C SER A 548 27.69 28.28 -31.96
N PHE A 549 27.24 27.87 -30.77
CA PHE A 549 27.66 28.45 -29.51
C PHE A 549 29.09 28.03 -29.17
N ASP A 550 29.46 26.76 -29.38
CA ASP A 550 30.83 26.24 -29.21
C ASP A 550 31.79 26.89 -30.20
N LEU A 551 31.36 26.98 -31.46
CA LEU A 551 32.12 27.68 -32.49
C LEU A 551 32.36 29.16 -32.16
N SER A 552 31.45 29.77 -31.40
CA SER A 552 31.61 31.15 -30.94
C SER A 552 32.64 31.27 -29.82
N ILE A 553 32.72 30.27 -28.95
CA ILE A 553 33.73 30.16 -27.88
C ILE A 553 35.10 29.88 -28.49
N MET A 554 35.25 28.87 -29.34
CA MET A 554 36.52 28.61 -30.03
C MET A 554 37.04 29.82 -30.80
N ARG A 555 36.13 30.60 -31.40
CA ARG A 555 36.50 31.83 -32.10
C ARG A 555 36.98 32.94 -31.16
N SER A 556 36.51 33.04 -29.91
CA SER A 556 37.04 34.02 -28.95
C SER A 556 38.45 33.66 -28.49
N GLU A 557 38.77 32.37 -28.53
CA GLU A 557 40.06 31.81 -28.10
C GLU A 557 41.10 31.72 -29.23
N PHE A 558 40.72 31.96 -30.47
CA PHE A 558 41.60 31.80 -31.63
C PHE A 558 42.89 32.65 -31.55
N GLY A 559 44.04 31.99 -31.61
CA GLY A 559 45.38 32.57 -31.53
C GLY A 559 45.90 32.78 -30.10
N GLN A 560 45.14 32.37 -29.08
CA GLN A 560 45.63 32.32 -27.70
C GLN A 560 46.55 31.11 -27.49
N SER A 561 47.52 31.25 -26.59
CA SER A 561 48.54 30.23 -26.31
C SER A 561 48.59 29.91 -24.81
N GLY A 562 48.87 28.66 -24.45
CA GLY A 562 48.82 28.16 -23.07
C GLY A 562 47.68 27.15 -22.87
N GLU A 563 47.40 26.77 -21.63
CA GLU A 563 46.27 25.90 -21.29
C GLU A 563 44.94 26.57 -21.69
N ASN A 564 44.21 25.99 -22.63
CA ASN A 564 42.96 26.52 -23.18
C ASN A 564 42.06 25.37 -23.64
N ASP A 565 40.78 25.39 -23.25
CA ASP A 565 39.81 24.34 -23.60
C ASP A 565 39.53 24.28 -25.11
N ALA A 566 39.70 25.40 -25.83
CA ALA A 566 39.58 25.44 -27.27
C ALA A 566 40.83 24.92 -28.03
N ASP A 567 41.92 24.59 -27.33
CA ASP A 567 43.13 23.95 -27.89
C ASP A 567 42.92 22.43 -27.91
N LEU A 568 42.05 21.98 -28.81
CA LEU A 568 41.58 20.59 -28.91
C LEU A 568 42.71 19.60 -29.25
N ASN A 569 43.76 20.05 -29.94
CA ASN A 569 44.90 19.20 -30.27
C ASN A 569 46.10 19.35 -29.31
N CYS A 570 46.00 20.27 -28.35
CA CYS A 570 46.95 20.50 -27.27
C CYS A 570 48.36 20.89 -27.74
N ASP A 571 48.47 21.57 -28.90
CA ASP A 571 49.75 22.04 -29.43
C ASP A 571 50.25 23.33 -28.76
N GLY A 572 49.48 23.85 -27.80
CA GLY A 572 49.76 25.03 -27.00
C GLY A 572 49.27 26.32 -27.63
N ILE A 573 48.52 26.25 -28.74
CA ILE A 573 47.93 27.41 -29.42
C ILE A 573 46.63 27.09 -30.17
N VAL A 574 45.54 27.75 -29.81
CA VAL A 574 44.25 27.61 -30.51
C VAL A 574 44.36 28.14 -31.94
N ASN A 575 44.20 27.28 -32.94
CA ASN A 575 44.42 27.64 -34.32
C ASN A 575 43.50 26.88 -35.30
N SER A 576 43.82 26.92 -36.59
CA SER A 576 43.00 26.30 -37.64
C SER A 576 42.92 24.77 -37.56
N PHE A 577 43.86 24.12 -36.87
CA PHE A 577 43.85 22.68 -36.64
C PHE A 577 42.76 22.30 -35.62
N ASP A 578 42.58 23.07 -34.55
CA ASP A 578 41.49 22.89 -33.57
C ASP A 578 40.11 23.14 -34.20
N LEU A 579 40.01 24.21 -35.00
CA LEU A 579 38.79 24.49 -35.76
C LEU A 579 38.41 23.36 -36.73
N SER A 580 39.40 22.61 -37.22
CA SER A 580 39.16 21.46 -38.08
C SER A 580 38.60 20.27 -37.30
N ILE A 581 38.97 20.10 -36.03
CA ILE A 581 38.41 19.08 -35.12
C ILE A 581 36.97 19.44 -34.75
N MET A 582 36.71 20.66 -34.28
CA MET A 582 35.35 21.11 -33.95
C MET A 582 34.37 21.00 -35.12
N ARG A 583 34.82 21.32 -36.33
CA ARG A 583 33.99 21.20 -37.54
C ARG A 583 33.55 19.74 -37.81
N GLN A 584 34.36 18.76 -37.43
CA GLN A 584 34.03 17.35 -37.66
C GLN A 584 32.91 16.86 -36.73
N ASN A 585 32.80 17.44 -35.54
CA ASN A 585 31.80 17.09 -34.54
C ASN A 585 30.55 18.00 -34.57
N PHE A 586 30.53 19.03 -35.43
CA PHE A 586 29.45 20.03 -35.50
C PHE A 586 28.08 19.41 -35.83
N GLY A 587 27.12 19.60 -34.93
CA GLY A 587 25.77 19.06 -34.94
C GLY A 587 25.61 17.68 -34.29
N GLY A 588 26.69 17.12 -33.72
CA GLY A 588 26.70 15.89 -32.94
C GLY A 588 26.67 16.17 -31.43
N ALA A 589 26.43 15.11 -30.65
CA ALA A 589 26.58 15.12 -29.19
C ALA A 589 28.07 15.03 -28.79
N PRO A 590 28.45 15.46 -27.57
CA PRO A 590 29.82 15.42 -27.06
C PRO A 590 30.37 13.99 -26.98
N GLY A 591 31.70 13.88 -27.01
CA GLY A 591 32.41 12.61 -27.00
C GLY A 591 32.16 11.73 -28.25
N PRO A 592 32.87 10.61 -28.40
CA PRO A 592 32.61 9.66 -29.49
C PRO A 592 31.37 8.77 -29.24
N SER A 593 30.77 8.81 -28.04
CA SER A 593 29.61 7.99 -27.63
C SER A 593 28.26 8.56 -28.09
N GLY A 594 28.17 9.87 -28.33
CA GLY A 594 26.93 10.54 -28.74
C GLY A 594 25.81 10.49 -27.70
N LEU A 595 26.15 10.38 -26.41
CA LEU A 595 25.23 10.43 -25.28
C LEU A 595 25.40 11.76 -24.51
N PRO A 596 24.36 12.28 -23.83
CA PRO A 596 24.46 13.47 -22.98
C PRO A 596 25.40 13.25 -21.78
N ASP A 597 26.05 14.31 -21.30
CA ASP A 597 27.04 14.31 -20.22
C ASP A 597 26.46 13.89 -18.85
N ASP A 598 25.13 13.89 -18.74
CA ASP A 598 24.38 13.74 -17.48
C ASP A 598 23.81 12.32 -17.20
N LEU A 599 24.28 11.25 -17.86
CA LEU A 599 23.80 9.87 -17.60
C LEU A 599 24.53 9.08 -16.51
#